data_AF-A0A1L9PCI6-F1
#
_entry.id   AF-A0A1L9PCI6-F1
#
_cell.length_a   1.000
_cell.length_b   1.000
_cell.length_c   1.000
_cell.angle_alpha   90.00
_cell.angle_beta   90.00
_cell.angle_gamma   90.00
#
_symmetry.space_group_name_H-M   'P 1'
#
loop_
_entity.id
_entity.type
_entity.pdbx_description
1 polymer ?
#
loop_
_entity_poly.entity_id
_entity_poly.type
_entity_poly.pdbx_seq_one_letter_code
_entity_poly.pdbx_strand_id
1 'polypeptide(L)'
;MQLGSILTLLCLSSGALSFKVRAFTDPGCKGDAKEVNIYDNTCKGSGLPKTQSFRVLSYGAHRQRAGFYSDGSCNALGRGWVDYWADGGSNVFRKDDCVDLGFGAYSMGSRSA
;
A
#
# COMPACT_ATOMS: atom_id res chain seq x y z
N MET A 1 19.39 31.33 37.47
CA MET A 1 19.94 30.52 36.36
C MET A 1 18.85 29.57 35.92
N GLN A 2 18.07 29.94 34.91
CA GLN A 2 17.06 29.04 34.32
C GLN A 2 17.77 28.07 33.40
N LEU A 3 17.95 26.81 33.84
CA LEU A 3 18.23 25.72 32.91
C LEU A 3 16.95 25.48 32.12
N GLY A 4 16.92 25.96 30.88
CA GLY A 4 15.84 25.74 29.94
C GLY A 4 15.75 24.26 29.57
N SER A 5 14.74 23.57 30.09
CA SER A 5 14.31 22.28 29.58
C SER A 5 13.64 22.48 28.22
N ILE A 6 14.41 22.41 27.13
CA ILE A 6 13.86 22.24 25.78
C ILE A 6 13.99 20.76 25.44
N LEU A 7 12.96 19.99 25.79
CA LEU A 7 12.90 18.56 25.52
C LEU A 7 11.48 18.20 25.10
N THR A 8 10.98 18.85 24.06
CA THR A 8 9.68 18.53 23.46
C THR A 8 9.68 18.92 21.98
N LEU A 9 9.13 18.03 21.16
CA LEU A 9 8.87 18.08 19.71
C LEU A 9 9.78 17.22 18.80
N LEU A 10 9.78 15.90 19.06
CA LEU A 10 9.87 14.88 18.01
C LEU A 10 8.60 14.02 17.95
N CYS A 11 7.43 14.62 18.25
CA CYS A 11 6.17 14.10 17.71
C CYS A 11 6.11 14.45 16.22
N LEU A 12 6.99 13.84 15.43
CA LEU A 12 6.78 13.68 14.00
C LEU A 12 5.38 13.10 13.88
N SER A 13 4.48 13.91 13.31
CA SER A 13 3.17 13.47 12.88
C SER A 13 3.36 12.14 12.16
N SER A 14 2.93 11.05 12.80
CA SER A 14 2.86 9.72 12.21
C SER A 14 1.72 9.70 11.18
N GLY A 15 1.69 10.69 10.27
CA GLY A 15 0.84 10.69 9.10
C GLY A 15 1.14 9.38 8.40
N ALA A 16 0.13 8.52 8.30
CA ALA A 16 0.25 7.11 7.97
C ALA A 16 1.28 6.87 6.86
N LEU A 17 2.51 6.50 7.21
CA LEU A 17 3.60 6.27 6.25
C LEU A 17 3.38 4.96 5.46
N SER A 18 2.16 4.44 5.43
CA SER A 18 1.80 3.19 4.83
C SER A 18 0.33 3.16 4.47
N PHE A 19 0.02 2.65 3.29
CA PHE A 19 -1.33 2.22 3.00
C PHE A 19 -1.51 0.76 3.46
N LYS A 20 -2.75 0.40 3.79
CA LYS A 20 -3.11 -0.95 4.20
C LYS A 20 -4.21 -1.49 3.30
N VAL A 21 -4.05 -2.72 2.83
CA VAL A 21 -5.07 -3.44 2.07
C VAL A 21 -5.33 -4.80 2.69
N ARG A 22 -6.53 -5.34 2.48
CA ARG A 22 -6.78 -6.78 2.58
C ARG A 22 -6.65 -7.37 1.19
N ALA A 23 -5.63 -8.20 0.99
CA ALA A 23 -5.33 -8.87 -0.26
C ALA A 23 -6.05 -10.21 -0.32
N PHE A 24 -6.63 -10.54 -1.48
CA PHE A 24 -7.44 -11.74 -1.71
C PHE A 24 -6.88 -12.58 -2.87
N THR A 25 -6.96 -13.90 -2.77
CA THR A 25 -6.46 -14.81 -3.82
C THR A 25 -7.32 -14.83 -5.08
N ASP A 26 -8.59 -14.46 -4.98
CA ASP A 26 -9.55 -14.51 -6.09
C ASP A 26 -10.13 -13.13 -6.41
N PRO A 27 -10.70 -12.94 -7.62
CA PRO A 27 -11.45 -11.73 -7.95
C PRO A 27 -12.67 -11.51 -7.06
N GLY A 28 -13.08 -10.25 -6.91
CA GLY A 28 -14.26 -9.83 -6.16
C GLY A 28 -14.11 -9.91 -4.64
N CYS A 29 -12.89 -9.80 -4.12
CA CYS A 29 -12.55 -9.86 -2.68
C CYS A 29 -13.00 -11.17 -2.01
N LYS A 30 -12.67 -12.29 -2.65
CA LYS A 30 -13.02 -13.66 -2.25
C LYS A 30 -11.78 -14.53 -2.06
N GLY A 31 -11.98 -15.73 -1.53
CA GLY A 31 -10.90 -16.69 -1.27
C GLY A 31 -10.07 -16.32 -0.04
N ASP A 32 -8.85 -16.82 0.01
CA ASP A 32 -7.95 -16.58 1.12
C ASP A 32 -7.57 -15.10 1.19
N ALA A 33 -7.60 -14.55 2.41
CA ALA A 33 -7.41 -13.14 2.65
C ALA A 33 -6.25 -12.89 3.61
N LYS A 34 -5.46 -11.85 3.33
CA LYS A 34 -4.40 -11.39 4.23
C LYS A 34 -4.36 -9.87 4.29
N GLU A 35 -4.27 -9.32 5.50
CA GLU A 35 -4.00 -7.89 5.65
C GLU A 35 -2.52 -7.58 5.43
N VAL A 36 -2.27 -6.56 4.63
CA VAL A 36 -0.95 -6.19 4.18
C VAL A 36 -0.79 -4.69 4.40
N ASN A 37 0.22 -4.34 5.20
CA ASN A 37 0.70 -2.97 5.33
C ASN A 37 1.91 -2.76 4.42
N ILE A 38 1.88 -1.71 3.60
CA ILE A 38 2.97 -1.34 2.68
C ILE A 38 3.44 0.06 3.03
N TYR A 39 4.68 0.15 3.53
CA TYR A 39 5.29 1.41 3.92
C TYR A 39 5.76 2.20 2.69
N ASP A 40 5.83 3.51 2.83
CA ASP A 40 6.30 4.37 1.77
C ASP A 40 7.75 4.05 1.38
N ASN A 41 8.03 4.14 0.08
CA ASN A 41 9.32 3.77 -0.53
C ASN A 41 9.79 2.33 -0.22
N THR A 42 8.86 1.40 0.03
CA THR A 42 9.18 -0.02 0.22
C THR A 42 8.55 -0.90 -0.86
N CYS A 43 9.18 -2.05 -1.10
CA CYS A 43 8.63 -3.15 -1.87
C CYS A 43 8.45 -4.37 -0.96
N LYS A 44 7.29 -5.02 -1.04
CA LYS A 44 7.00 -6.27 -0.36
C LYS A 44 6.76 -7.37 -1.38
N GLY A 45 7.71 -8.30 -1.50
CA GLY A 45 7.62 -9.45 -2.41
C GLY A 45 7.43 -10.80 -1.74
N SER A 46 7.45 -10.86 -0.40
CA SER A 46 7.34 -12.12 0.36
C SER A 46 6.17 -12.09 1.34
N GLY A 47 5.63 -13.29 1.62
CA GLY A 47 4.52 -13.47 2.54
C GLY A 47 3.21 -12.83 2.07
N LEU A 48 3.07 -12.58 0.77
CA LEU A 48 1.81 -12.17 0.14
C LEU A 48 1.13 -13.38 -0.49
N PRO A 49 -0.21 -13.49 -0.43
CA PRO A 49 -0.92 -14.39 -1.32
C PRO A 49 -0.72 -13.93 -2.77
N LYS A 50 -0.91 -14.83 -3.75
CA LYS A 50 -1.07 -14.43 -5.16
C LYS A 50 -2.34 -13.59 -5.26
N THR A 51 -2.19 -12.27 -5.20
CA THR A 51 -3.29 -11.35 -4.98
C THR A 51 -3.98 -11.05 -6.30
N GLN A 52 -5.28 -11.32 -6.40
CA GLN A 52 -6.08 -11.01 -7.60
C GLN A 52 -7.07 -9.86 -7.37
N SER A 53 -7.46 -9.64 -6.13
CA SER A 53 -8.24 -8.47 -5.74
C SER A 53 -7.83 -7.97 -4.35
N PHE A 54 -8.20 -6.75 -4.02
CA PHE A 54 -7.91 -6.18 -2.71
C PHE A 54 -9.04 -5.25 -2.24
N ARG A 55 -9.17 -5.13 -0.92
CA ARG A 55 -9.97 -4.09 -0.26
C ARG A 55 -9.06 -3.08 0.41
N VAL A 56 -9.28 -1.78 0.17
CA VAL A 56 -8.50 -0.72 0.84
C VAL A 56 -8.97 -0.57 2.28
N LEU A 57 -8.05 -0.68 3.23
CA LEU A 57 -8.35 -0.54 4.67
C LEU A 57 -7.92 0.82 5.23
N SER A 58 -6.79 1.34 4.75
CA SER A 58 -6.31 2.68 5.09
C SER A 58 -5.50 3.27 3.95
N TYR A 59 -5.57 4.60 3.87
CA TYR A 59 -4.71 5.39 3.01
C TYR A 59 -3.32 5.55 3.63
N GLY A 60 -2.37 5.84 2.75
CA GLY A 60 -1.02 6.22 3.08
C GLY A 60 -0.84 7.72 3.26
N ALA A 61 0.40 8.18 3.19
CA ALA A 61 0.78 9.57 3.33
C ALA A 61 0.37 10.37 2.09
N HIS A 62 0.41 11.71 2.21
CA HIS A 62 0.13 12.59 1.09
C HIS A 62 1.05 12.27 -0.10
N ARG A 63 0.48 12.14 -1.31
CA ARG A 63 1.18 11.78 -2.55
C ARG A 63 1.87 10.40 -2.53
N GLN A 64 1.38 9.47 -1.72
CA GLN A 64 1.83 8.07 -1.77
C GLN A 64 1.14 7.31 -2.92
N ARG A 65 1.89 6.49 -3.66
CA ARG A 65 1.36 5.57 -4.70
C ARG A 65 1.33 4.13 -4.19
N ALA A 66 0.27 3.38 -4.49
CA ALA A 66 0.17 1.95 -4.26
C ALA A 66 0.36 1.19 -5.57
N GLY A 67 1.47 0.46 -5.71
CA GLY A 67 1.78 -0.36 -6.88
C GLY A 67 1.55 -1.86 -6.62
N PHE A 68 1.00 -2.56 -7.61
CA PHE A 68 0.77 -4.00 -7.61
C PHE A 68 1.43 -4.61 -8.84
N TYR A 69 2.25 -5.65 -8.64
CA TYR A 69 3.14 -6.16 -9.69
C TYR A 69 3.00 -7.68 -9.83
N SER A 70 2.97 -8.15 -11.07
CA SER A 70 2.93 -9.58 -11.40
C SER A 70 4.29 -10.29 -11.22
N ASP A 71 5.29 -9.64 -10.63
CA ASP A 71 6.53 -10.23 -10.16
C ASP A 71 6.72 -10.06 -8.65
N GLY A 72 7.76 -10.68 -8.12
CA GLY A 72 8.10 -10.63 -6.69
C GLY A 72 9.06 -9.49 -6.29
N SER A 73 9.32 -8.52 -7.16
CA SER A 73 10.40 -7.52 -7.04
C SER A 73 9.96 -6.06 -7.25
N CYS A 74 8.66 -5.79 -7.35
CA CYS A 74 8.09 -4.47 -7.63
C CYS A 74 8.71 -3.79 -8.86
N ASN A 75 8.97 -4.56 -9.92
CA ASN A 75 9.62 -4.08 -11.12
C ASN A 75 8.58 -3.73 -12.21
N ALA A 76 8.64 -2.51 -12.74
CA ALA A 76 7.75 -2.04 -13.79
C ALA A 76 8.25 -2.32 -15.23
N LEU A 77 9.49 -2.78 -15.41
CA LEU A 77 10.21 -2.79 -16.70
C LEU A 77 9.88 -3.97 -17.65
N GLY A 78 8.66 -4.52 -17.61
CA GLY A 78 8.24 -5.52 -18.61
C GLY A 78 7.24 -6.58 -18.15
N ARG A 79 6.47 -6.31 -17.09
CA ARG A 79 5.48 -7.23 -16.52
C ARG A 79 4.17 -6.51 -16.24
N GLY A 80 3.10 -7.26 -16.02
CA GLY A 80 1.80 -6.70 -15.66
C GLY A 80 1.92 -5.97 -14.32
N TRP A 81 1.63 -4.68 -14.31
CA TRP A 81 1.60 -3.88 -13.10
C TRP A 81 0.55 -2.78 -13.22
N VAL A 82 0.05 -2.33 -12.08
CA VAL A 82 -0.86 -1.18 -11.96
C VAL A 82 -0.50 -0.38 -10.72
N ASP A 83 -0.76 0.92 -10.73
CA ASP A 83 -0.67 1.73 -9.52
C ASP A 83 -1.80 2.76 -9.37
N TYR A 84 -2.03 3.13 -8.11
CA TYR A 84 -3.09 4.04 -7.71
C TYR A 84 -2.57 5.08 -6.73
N TRP A 85 -3.25 6.23 -6.65
CA TRP A 85 -3.05 7.16 -5.55
C TRP A 85 -3.56 6.53 -4.25
N ALA A 86 -2.68 6.36 -3.28
CA ALA A 86 -3.00 5.75 -2.00
C ALA A 86 -3.29 6.79 -0.91
N ASP A 87 -3.36 8.07 -1.27
CA ASP A 87 -3.51 9.21 -0.37
C ASP A 87 -4.98 9.68 -0.20
N GLY A 88 -5.93 8.91 -0.73
CA GLY A 88 -7.36 9.23 -0.73
C GLY A 88 -7.83 10.06 -1.94
N GLY A 89 -6.92 10.46 -2.84
CA GLY A 89 -7.26 11.18 -4.07
C GLY A 89 -7.67 10.30 -5.26
N SER A 90 -7.58 8.98 -5.15
CA SER A 90 -7.96 8.06 -6.24
C SER A 90 -9.47 7.88 -6.34
N ASN A 91 -9.98 7.80 -7.57
CA ASN A 91 -11.33 7.35 -7.88
C ASN A 91 -11.49 5.82 -7.84
N VAL A 92 -10.39 5.05 -7.76
CA VAL A 92 -10.38 3.58 -7.75
C VAL A 92 -9.92 3.04 -6.40
N PHE A 93 -8.82 3.55 -5.86
CA PHE A 93 -8.27 3.14 -4.57
C PHE A 93 -8.99 3.87 -3.43
N ARG A 94 -10.25 3.49 -3.20
CA ARG A 94 -11.10 4.08 -2.18
C ARG A 94 -11.26 3.12 -1.02
N LYS A 95 -11.27 3.66 0.20
CA LYS A 95 -11.46 2.89 1.43
C LYS A 95 -12.73 2.05 1.33
N ASP A 96 -12.62 0.79 1.76
CA ASP A 96 -13.64 -0.26 1.75
C ASP A 96 -14.12 -0.75 0.37
N ASP A 97 -13.72 -0.10 -0.73
CA ASP A 97 -14.00 -0.58 -2.08
C ASP A 97 -13.17 -1.84 -2.38
N CYS A 98 -13.78 -2.75 -3.13
CA CYS A 98 -13.12 -3.93 -3.67
C CYS A 98 -12.61 -3.64 -5.07
N VAL A 99 -11.33 -3.91 -5.33
CA VAL A 99 -10.67 -3.64 -6.61
C VAL A 99 -10.07 -4.92 -7.15
N ASP A 100 -10.43 -5.26 -8.39
CA ASP A 100 -9.85 -6.38 -9.14
C ASP A 100 -8.61 -5.92 -9.92
N LEU A 101 -7.53 -6.71 -9.83
CA LEU A 101 -6.28 -6.41 -10.52
C LEU A 101 -6.27 -6.91 -11.97
N GLY A 102 -7.10 -7.90 -12.32
CA GLY A 102 -7.08 -8.57 -13.62
C GLY A 102 -5.87 -9.48 -13.86
N PHE A 103 -4.95 -9.57 -12.90
CA PHE A 103 -3.80 -10.47 -12.88
C PHE A 103 -3.47 -10.86 -11.44
N GLY A 104 -2.60 -11.86 -11.27
CA GLY A 104 -2.06 -12.23 -9.97
C GLY A 104 -0.83 -11.39 -9.62
N ALA A 105 -0.95 -10.48 -8.66
CA ALA A 105 0.16 -9.75 -8.09
C ALA A 105 0.91 -10.60 -7.06
N TYR A 106 2.24 -10.62 -7.17
CA TYR A 106 3.15 -11.33 -6.25
C TYR A 106 3.95 -10.35 -5.37
N SER A 107 3.98 -9.08 -5.75
CA SER A 107 4.54 -8.01 -4.91
C SER A 107 3.68 -6.76 -4.93
N MET A 108 3.78 -6.01 -3.85
CA MET A 108 3.13 -4.72 -3.65
C MET A 108 4.19 -3.71 -3.21
N GLY A 109 4.18 -2.53 -3.80
CA GLY A 109 5.17 -1.49 -3.54
C GLY A 109 4.53 -0.15 -3.28
N SER A 110 5.31 0.74 -2.70
CA SER A 110 4.99 2.15 -2.56
C SER A 110 6.12 3.03 -3.04
N ARG A 111 5.76 4.20 -3.56
CA ARG A 111 6.66 5.32 -3.84
C ARG A 111 6.00 6.62 -3.44
N SER A 112 6.78 7.54 -2.89
CA SER A 112 6.38 8.94 -2.82
C SER A 112 6.41 9.54 -4.22
N ALA A 113 5.46 10.42 -4.55
CA ALA A 113 5.39 11.12 -5.83
C ALA A 113 5.40 12.64 -5.66
#